data_AF-A0A955M2I2-F1
#
_entry.id   AF-A0A955M2I2-F1
#
_cell.length_a   1.000
_cell.length_b   1.000
_cell.length_c   1.000
_cell.angle_alpha   90.00
_cell.angle_beta   90.00
_cell.angle_gamma   90.00
#
_symmetry.space_group_name_H-M   'P 1'
#
loop_
_entity.id
_entity.type
_entity.pdbx_description
1 polymer ?
#
loop_
_entity_poly.entity_id
_entity_poly.type
_entity_poly.pdbx_seq_one_letter_code
_entity_poly.pdbx_strand_id
1 'polypeptide(L)'
;TCQNFKRAAKYEECLMLLRIVYLVIMADGVVHPNEKQAVEDIVRLLGITEEDYHSLQGEFSQSTDQHYDILGLKRGATKMEVKKAYRKLALTHHPDRVAHLGEEYANEAKEKFQKINDAYHKILKELE
;
A
#
# COMPACT_ATOMS: atom_id res chain seq x y z
N THR A 1 -28.30 9.68 10.89
CA THR A 1 -27.39 8.62 10.42
C THR A 1 -26.12 9.25 9.88
N CYS A 2 -24.94 9.03 10.45
CA CYS A 2 -23.68 9.78 10.20
C CYS A 2 -23.64 11.27 10.63
N GLN A 3 -24.57 12.13 10.23
CA GLN A 3 -24.56 13.56 10.63
C GLN A 3 -24.75 13.79 12.15
N ASN A 4 -25.47 12.90 12.83
CA ASN A 4 -25.67 12.99 14.29
C ASN A 4 -24.41 12.55 15.07
N PHE A 5 -23.57 11.68 14.49
CA PHE A 5 -22.34 11.21 15.14
C PHE A 5 -21.25 12.29 15.11
N LYS A 6 -21.15 13.02 13.98
CA LYS A 6 -20.23 14.15 13.81
C LYS A 6 -20.48 15.31 14.79
N ARG A 7 -21.69 15.41 15.36
CA ARG A 7 -22.08 16.40 16.37
C ARG A 7 -21.80 15.97 17.82
N ALA A 8 -21.54 14.68 18.07
CA ALA A 8 -21.40 14.12 19.41
C ALA A 8 -19.99 13.57 19.68
N ALA A 9 -19.31 13.07 18.64
CA ALA A 9 -17.97 12.51 18.77
C ALA A 9 -16.91 13.61 18.81
N LYS A 10 -15.94 13.46 19.71
CA LYS A 10 -14.75 14.32 19.75
C LYS A 10 -13.83 13.97 18.59
N TYR A 11 -13.04 14.94 18.12
CA TYR A 11 -12.09 14.76 17.02
C TYR A 11 -11.15 13.55 17.22
N GLU A 12 -10.72 13.33 18.47
CA GLU A 12 -9.89 12.18 18.88
C GLU A 12 -10.57 10.82 18.64
N GLU A 13 -11.89 10.72 18.79
CA GLU A 13 -12.63 9.49 18.54
C GLU A 13 -12.74 9.19 17.04
N CYS A 14 -12.85 10.24 16.22
CA CYS A 14 -12.78 10.11 14.76
C CYS A 14 -11.40 9.63 14.30
N LEU A 15 -10.32 10.13 14.91
CA LEU A 15 -8.96 9.66 14.65
C LEU A 15 -8.77 8.19 15.05
N MET A 16 -9.30 7.78 16.21
CA MET A 16 -9.24 6.37 16.64
C MET A 16 -9.99 5.45 15.67
N LEU A 17 -11.17 5.86 15.20
CA LEU A 17 -11.91 5.08 14.21
C LEU A 17 -11.14 4.94 12.89
N LEU A 18 -10.56 6.03 12.38
CA LEU A 18 -9.75 6.01 11.18
C LEU A 18 -8.52 5.09 11.35
N ARG A 19 -7.89 5.10 12.52
CA ARG A 19 -6.76 4.22 12.87
C ARG A 19 -7.14 2.74 12.82
N ILE A 20 -8.29 2.38 13.39
CA ILE A 20 -8.80 1.00 13.37
C ILE A 20 -9.13 0.57 11.95
N VAL A 21 -9.75 1.44 11.14
CA VAL A 21 -10.00 1.16 9.72
C VAL A 21 -8.68 0.88 8.99
N TYR A 22 -7.64 1.66 9.24
CA TYR A 22 -6.31 1.43 8.68
C TYR A 22 -5.70 0.08 9.07
N LEU A 23 -5.88 -0.36 10.32
CA LEU A 23 -5.41 -1.69 10.76
C LEU A 23 -6.10 -2.84 10.03
N VAL A 24 -7.38 -2.67 9.69
CA VAL A 24 -8.17 -3.70 8.98
C VAL A 24 -7.78 -3.76 7.51
N ILE A 25 -7.72 -2.62 6.80
CA ILE A 25 -7.37 -2.60 5.37
C ILE A 25 -5.91 -3.03 5.12
N MET A 26 -5.03 -2.86 6.10
CA MET A 26 -3.64 -3.28 6.00
C MET A 26 -3.42 -4.74 6.42
N ALA A 27 -4.42 -5.40 7.03
CA ALA A 27 -4.30 -6.77 7.52
C ALA A 27 -3.99 -7.77 6.40
N ASP A 28 -4.56 -7.53 5.21
CA ASP A 28 -4.34 -8.35 4.02
C ASP A 28 -3.00 -8.04 3.31
N GLY A 29 -2.27 -7.04 3.78
CA GLY A 29 -0.96 -6.62 3.24
C GLY A 29 -1.03 -5.97 1.85
N VAL A 30 -2.25 -5.70 1.36
CA VAL A 30 -2.54 -5.03 0.08
C VAL A 30 -3.71 -4.11 0.30
N VAL A 31 -3.52 -2.81 0.06
CA VAL A 31 -4.65 -1.87 0.06
C VAL A 31 -5.21 -1.83 -1.36
N HIS A 32 -6.43 -2.31 -1.53
CA HIS A 32 -7.11 -2.27 -2.81
C HIS A 32 -7.57 -0.83 -3.16
N PRO A 33 -7.68 -0.47 -4.45
CA PRO A 33 -8.10 0.88 -4.85
C PRO A 33 -9.50 1.26 -4.33
N ASN A 34 -10.41 0.29 -4.19
CA ASN A 34 -11.73 0.50 -3.62
C ASN A 34 -11.68 0.85 -2.13
N GLU A 35 -10.75 0.27 -1.39
CA GLU A 35 -10.55 0.54 0.04
C GLU A 35 -9.94 1.91 0.25
N LYS A 36 -8.99 2.29 -0.61
CA LYS A 36 -8.44 3.65 -0.62
C LYS A 36 -9.55 4.70 -0.82
N GLN A 37 -10.46 4.45 -1.76
CA GLN A 37 -11.60 5.35 -2.00
C GLN A 37 -12.51 5.43 -0.77
N ALA A 38 -12.80 4.30 -0.13
CA ALA A 38 -13.62 4.25 1.08
C ALA A 38 -12.97 5.02 2.24
N VAL A 39 -11.64 4.93 2.41
CA VAL A 39 -10.90 5.69 3.42
C VAL A 39 -10.99 7.19 3.15
N GLU A 40 -10.82 7.63 1.90
CA GLU A 40 -10.97 9.05 1.52
C GLU A 40 -12.39 9.57 1.80
N ASP A 41 -13.41 8.75 1.56
CA ASP A 41 -14.81 9.10 1.88
C ASP A 41 -15.04 9.20 3.39
N ILE A 42 -14.45 8.29 4.18
CA ILE A 42 -14.50 8.31 5.64
C ILE A 42 -13.82 9.57 6.19
N VAL A 43 -12.65 9.95 5.67
CA VAL A 43 -11.92 11.17 6.07
C VAL A 43 -12.78 12.41 5.84
N ARG A 44 -13.40 12.54 4.66
CA ARG A 44 -14.34 13.64 4.34
C ARG A 44 -15.55 13.63 5.26
N LEU A 45 -16.12 12.45 5.51
CA LEU A 45 -17.31 12.30 6.34
C LEU A 45 -17.04 12.62 7.80
N LEU A 46 -15.87 12.25 8.33
CA LEU A 46 -15.43 12.55 9.70
C LEU A 46 -14.90 13.99 9.84
N GLY A 47 -14.53 14.65 8.74
CA GLY A 47 -14.01 16.02 8.77
C GLY A 47 -12.60 16.10 9.36
N ILE A 48 -11.82 15.05 9.17
CA ILE A 48 -10.41 15.01 9.57
C ILE A 48 -9.62 15.90 8.60
N THR A 49 -8.67 16.67 9.15
CA THR A 49 -7.81 17.53 8.33
C THR A 49 -6.86 16.68 7.48
N GLU A 50 -6.44 17.21 6.34
CA GLU A 50 -5.45 16.55 5.49
C GLU A 50 -4.12 16.33 6.25
N GLU A 51 -3.74 17.22 7.17
CA GLU A 51 -2.52 17.08 7.98
C GLU A 51 -2.59 15.88 8.94
N ASP A 52 -3.71 15.72 9.64
CA ASP A 52 -3.90 14.59 10.56
C ASP A 52 -4.04 13.28 9.78
N TYR A 53 -4.71 13.31 8.61
CA TYR A 53 -4.80 12.17 7.71
C TYR A 53 -3.41 11.76 7.20
N HIS A 54 -2.58 12.71 6.77
CA HIS A 54 -1.21 12.45 6.35
C HIS A 54 -0.33 11.92 7.48
N SER A 55 -0.52 12.41 8.71
CA SER A 55 0.22 11.94 9.89
C SER A 55 -0.15 10.50 10.25
N LEU A 56 -1.45 10.18 10.29
CA LEU A 56 -1.95 8.81 10.46
C LEU A 56 -1.48 7.91 9.31
N GLN A 57 -1.61 8.38 8.07
CA GLN A 57 -1.11 7.65 6.92
C GLN A 57 0.39 7.42 7.02
N GLY A 58 1.17 8.32 7.63
CA GLY A 58 2.59 8.14 7.91
C GLY A 58 2.87 7.02 8.91
N GLU A 59 2.07 6.91 9.98
CA GLU A 59 2.15 5.80 10.95
C GLU A 59 1.87 4.44 10.31
N PHE A 60 0.98 4.39 9.32
CA PHE A 60 0.58 3.16 8.62
C PHE A 60 1.17 3.03 7.22
N SER A 61 1.98 4.01 6.79
CA SER A 61 2.56 4.00 5.47
C SER A 61 3.43 2.76 5.42
N GLN A 62 3.22 1.93 4.40
CA GLN A 62 4.23 0.96 4.02
C GLN A 62 5.52 1.74 3.90
N SER A 63 6.36 1.63 4.93
CA SER A 63 7.60 2.38 5.02
C SER A 63 8.34 2.10 3.72
N THR A 64 9.13 3.03 3.21
CA THR A 64 9.93 2.71 2.02
C THR A 64 10.75 1.43 2.23
N ASP A 65 11.09 1.09 3.48
CA ASP A 65 11.50 -0.23 3.96
C ASP A 65 10.68 -1.42 3.41
N GLN A 66 9.34 -1.37 3.43
CA GLN A 66 8.49 -2.43 2.91
C GLN A 66 8.58 -2.55 1.38
N HIS A 67 8.83 -1.46 0.65
CA HIS A 67 9.13 -1.52 -0.78
C HIS A 67 10.51 -2.15 -1.03
N TYR A 68 11.50 -1.83 -0.20
CA TYR A 68 12.81 -2.51 -0.24
C TYR A 68 12.65 -4.01 0.09
N ASP A 69 11.82 -4.37 1.07
CA ASP A 69 11.52 -5.77 1.43
C ASP A 69 10.81 -6.54 0.31
N ILE A 70 9.86 -5.92 -0.41
CA ILE A 70 9.21 -6.54 -1.58
C ILE A 70 10.23 -6.90 -2.67
N LEU A 71 11.26 -6.06 -2.84
CA LEU A 71 12.36 -6.31 -3.77
C LEU A 71 13.47 -7.19 -3.18
N GLY A 72 13.38 -7.56 -1.89
CA GLY A 72 14.39 -8.33 -1.16
C GLY A 72 15.70 -7.54 -0.96
N LEU A 73 15.61 -6.22 -0.85
CA LEU A 73 16.72 -5.30 -0.68
C LEU A 73 16.69 -4.66 0.71
N LYS A 74 17.84 -4.17 1.17
CA LYS A 74 17.91 -3.33 2.37
C LYS A 74 17.73 -1.87 1.99
N ARG A 75 17.21 -1.08 2.94
CA ARG A 75 17.14 0.38 2.83
C ARG A 75 18.53 0.96 2.55
N GLY A 76 18.61 1.84 1.55
CA GLY A 76 19.89 2.39 1.05
C GLY A 76 20.51 1.62 -0.11
N ALA A 77 19.81 0.64 -0.69
CA ALA A 77 20.24 -0.02 -1.92
C ALA A 77 20.39 0.99 -3.08
N THR A 78 21.44 0.81 -3.88
CA THR A 78 21.72 1.69 -5.02
C THR A 78 20.74 1.44 -6.17
N LYS A 79 20.53 2.44 -7.06
CA LYS A 79 19.69 2.29 -8.27
C LYS A 79 20.07 1.05 -9.10
N MET A 80 21.35 0.67 -9.12
CA MET A 80 21.81 -0.53 -9.82
C MET A 80 21.32 -1.82 -9.17
N GLU A 81 21.36 -1.91 -7.83
CA GLU A 81 20.87 -3.07 -7.07
C GLU A 81 19.37 -3.21 -7.21
N VAL A 82 18.64 -2.09 -7.15
CA VAL A 82 17.18 -2.02 -7.34
C VAL A 82 16.79 -2.55 -8.73
N LYS A 83 17.48 -2.09 -9.80
CA LYS A 83 17.26 -2.60 -11.17
C LYS A 83 17.60 -4.09 -11.31
N LYS A 84 18.64 -4.57 -10.64
CA LYS A 84 19.06 -5.97 -10.67
C LYS A 84 18.05 -6.88 -9.99
N ALA A 85 17.55 -6.48 -8.81
CA ALA A 85 16.51 -7.19 -8.08
C ALA A 85 15.21 -7.25 -8.88
N TYR A 86 14.77 -6.11 -9.44
CA TYR A 86 13.59 -6.03 -10.29
C TYR A 86 13.66 -7.02 -11.47
N ARG A 87 14.77 -7.03 -12.23
CA ARG A 87 14.93 -7.98 -13.35
C ARG A 87 14.83 -9.44 -12.90
N LYS A 88 15.43 -9.78 -11.76
CA LYS A 88 15.39 -11.14 -11.21
C LYS A 88 13.97 -11.56 -10.83
N LEU A 89 13.24 -10.67 -10.15
CA LEU A 89 11.86 -10.92 -9.75
C LEU A 89 10.89 -10.98 -10.93
N ALA A 90 11.09 -10.12 -11.93
CA ALA A 90 10.29 -10.11 -13.15
C ALA A 90 10.42 -11.41 -13.96
N LEU A 91 11.62 -12.01 -13.99
CA LEU A 91 11.86 -13.33 -14.62
C LEU A 91 11.24 -14.50 -13.84
N THR A 92 11.07 -14.36 -12.52
CA THR A 92 10.46 -15.39 -11.67
C THR A 92 8.93 -15.34 -11.75
N HIS A 93 8.34 -14.14 -11.76
CA HIS A 93 6.89 -13.93 -11.79
C HIS A 93 6.34 -13.64 -13.20
N HIS A 94 7.09 -13.97 -14.25
CA HIS A 94 6.63 -13.73 -15.62
C HIS A 94 5.41 -14.61 -15.95
N PRO A 95 4.32 -14.07 -16.54
CA PRO A 95 3.10 -14.82 -16.84
C PRO A 95 3.35 -16.07 -17.70
N ASP A 96 4.35 -16.03 -18.58
CA ASP A 96 4.77 -17.17 -19.41
C ASP A 96 5.23 -18.40 -18.57
N ARG A 97 5.80 -18.14 -17.39
CA ARG A 97 6.26 -19.17 -16.44
C ARG A 97 5.19 -19.67 -15.49
N VAL A 98 4.01 -19.06 -15.46
CA VAL A 98 2.90 -19.51 -14.62
C VAL A 98 1.66 -19.87 -15.44
N ALA A 99 1.69 -19.61 -16.75
CA ALA A 99 0.62 -19.95 -17.70
C ALA A 99 0.29 -21.45 -17.71
N HIS A 100 1.23 -22.31 -17.33
CA HIS A 100 1.02 -23.76 -17.25
C HIS A 100 0.43 -24.24 -15.92
N LEU A 101 0.32 -23.38 -14.89
CA LEU A 101 -0.14 -23.74 -13.55
C LEU A 101 -1.63 -23.43 -13.28
N GLY A 102 -2.30 -22.70 -14.19
CA GLY A 102 -3.72 -22.35 -14.10
C GLY A 102 -3.98 -20.86 -13.89
N GLU A 103 -5.23 -20.44 -14.10
CA GLU A 103 -5.65 -19.03 -14.11
C GLU A 103 -5.47 -18.32 -12.76
N GLU A 104 -5.64 -19.04 -11.65
CA GLU A 104 -5.40 -18.50 -10.30
C GLU A 104 -3.93 -18.10 -10.08
N TYR A 105 -2.98 -18.95 -10.49
CA TYR A 105 -1.55 -18.65 -10.38
C TYR A 105 -1.13 -17.50 -11.30
N ALA A 106 -1.79 -17.37 -12.47
CA ALA A 106 -1.56 -16.25 -13.36
C ALA A 106 -2.04 -14.92 -12.74
N ASN A 107 -3.19 -14.92 -12.06
CA ASN A 107 -3.68 -13.75 -11.34
C ASN A 107 -2.79 -13.39 -10.15
N GLU A 108 -2.38 -14.37 -9.33
CA GLU A 108 -1.51 -14.12 -8.18
C GLU A 108 -0.12 -13.62 -8.62
N ALA A 109 0.43 -14.19 -9.70
CA ALA A 109 1.67 -13.71 -10.29
C ALA A 109 1.54 -12.29 -10.82
N LYS A 110 0.42 -11.95 -11.47
CA LYS A 110 0.13 -10.60 -11.97
C LYS A 110 0.05 -9.60 -10.82
N GLU A 111 -0.64 -9.92 -9.73
CA GLU A 111 -0.72 -9.06 -8.54
C GLU A 111 0.66 -8.86 -7.90
N LYS A 112 1.44 -9.94 -7.71
CA LYS A 112 2.81 -9.85 -7.19
C LYS A 112 3.70 -9.01 -8.11
N PHE A 113 3.59 -9.20 -9.42
CA PHE A 113 4.35 -8.43 -10.41
C PHE A 113 4.01 -6.95 -10.34
N GLN A 114 2.73 -6.63 -10.17
CA GLN A 114 2.25 -5.24 -10.04
C GLN A 114 2.81 -4.58 -8.78
N LYS A 115 2.84 -5.29 -7.64
CA LYS A 115 3.49 -4.83 -6.40
C LYS A 115 4.99 -4.61 -6.55
N ILE A 116 5.70 -5.53 -7.23
CA ILE A 116 7.14 -5.40 -7.51
C ILE A 116 7.40 -4.15 -8.37
N ASN A 117 6.54 -3.89 -9.36
CA ASN A 117 6.66 -2.74 -10.24
C ASN A 117 6.40 -1.43 -9.49
N ASP A 118 5.37 -1.37 -8.64
CA ASP A 118 5.07 -0.21 -7.78
C ASP A 118 6.23 0.08 -6.82
N ALA A 119 6.74 -0.94 -6.13
CA ALA A 119 7.89 -0.83 -5.24
C ALA A 119 9.14 -0.30 -5.97
N TYR A 120 9.42 -0.82 -7.17
CA TYR A 120 10.52 -0.36 -8.00
C TYR A 120 10.37 1.13 -8.37
N HIS A 121 9.19 1.55 -8.81
CA HIS A 121 8.93 2.95 -9.16
C HIS A 121 9.07 3.89 -7.97
N LYS A 122 8.54 3.52 -6.79
CA LYS A 122 8.66 4.35 -5.59
C LYS A 122 10.10 4.50 -5.11
N ILE A 123 10.86 3.40 -5.08
CA ILE A 123 12.29 3.46 -4.70
C ILE A 123 13.08 4.28 -5.70
N LEU A 124 12.81 4.13 -7.01
CA LEU A 124 13.51 4.90 -8.03
C LEU A 124 13.28 6.41 -7.86
N LYS A 125 12.05 6.80 -7.54
CA LYS A 125 11.64 8.18 -7.26
C LYS A 125 12.26 8.75 -5.99
N GLU A 126 12.50 7.92 -4.97
CA GLU A 126 13.24 8.31 -3.75
C GLU A 126 14.73 8.52 -4.02
N LEU A 127 15.30 7.79 -5.00
CA LEU A 127 16.72 7.87 -5.35
C LEU A 127 17.03 8.91 -6.46
N GLU A 128 16.03 9.53 -7.08
CA GLU A 128 16.16 10.69 -8.01
C GLU A 128 16.34 12.00 -7.25
#